data_AF-K9TL42-F1
#
_entry.id   AF-K9TL42-F1
#
_cell.length_a   1.000
_cell.length_b   1.000
_cell.length_c   1.000
_cell.angle_alpha   90.00
_cell.angle_beta   90.00
_cell.angle_gamma   90.00
#
_symmetry.space_group_name_H-M   'P 1'
#
loop_
_entity.id
_entity.type
_entity.pdbx_description
1 polymer ?
#
loop_
_entity_poly.entity_id
_entity_poly.type
_entity_poly.pdbx_seq_one_letter_code
_entity_poly.pdbx_strand_id
1 'polypeptide(L)'
;MSVIPQTPVSEIKITWPKLPDDFVLPDDPVDDIDHPLLADALRQSLTPDLFKDALITTNFGLCVEINHRIILKAPDWMYVRPVEPWPHPYPRRSYTPHTEGPVPLVVMEFLSDTYGEEYSVEFQQRIGKWYFYERVVKVPIYAIFQAQTATLEVYRLESDRYQIQTTNADGRYWIPGLELFLGVWQGKGDNRTGYWLRWWNTEGKLLLWPEERAERLAQRLRELGVDPDS
;
A
#
# COMPACT_ATOMS: atom_id res chain seq x y z
N MET A 1 14.46 51.71 10.26
CA MET A 1 13.94 50.33 10.42
C MET A 1 13.23 49.97 9.13
N SER A 2 13.83 49.18 8.24
CA SER A 2 13.17 48.70 7.04
C SER A 2 12.39 47.43 7.37
N VAL A 3 11.07 47.50 7.25
CA VAL A 3 10.19 46.34 7.31
C VAL A 3 10.35 45.60 5.99
N ILE A 4 10.94 44.40 6.05
CA ILE A 4 10.97 43.48 4.91
C ILE A 4 9.53 43.03 4.65
N PRO A 5 8.98 43.16 3.44
CA PRO A 5 7.67 42.62 3.11
C PRO A 5 7.73 41.09 3.24
N GLN A 6 6.95 40.53 4.16
CA GLN A 6 6.71 39.10 4.22
C GLN A 6 5.87 38.72 3.00
N THR A 7 6.46 38.01 2.05
CA THR A 7 5.71 37.37 0.97
C THR A 7 4.69 36.42 1.60
N PRO A 8 3.39 36.56 1.32
CA PRO A 8 2.40 35.63 1.85
C PRO A 8 2.72 34.22 1.34
N VAL A 9 2.73 33.24 2.25
CA VAL A 9 2.77 31.82 1.88
C VAL A 9 1.53 31.57 1.02
N SER A 10 1.71 31.36 -0.28
CA SER A 10 0.61 31.00 -1.17
C SER A 10 -0.08 29.77 -0.62
N GLU A 11 -1.38 29.86 -0.31
CA GLU A 11 -2.20 28.71 0.05
C GLU A 11 -2.05 27.64 -1.04
N ILE A 12 -1.69 26.42 -0.64
CA ILE A 12 -1.58 25.29 -1.56
C ILE A 12 -2.99 24.94 -2.03
N LYS A 13 -3.25 25.09 -3.32
CA LYS A 13 -4.52 24.69 -3.93
C LYS A 13 -4.46 23.23 -4.33
N ILE A 14 -5.29 22.40 -3.71
CA ILE A 14 -5.42 20.97 -4.00
C ILE A 14 -6.74 20.73 -4.73
N THR A 15 -6.68 20.04 -5.86
CA THR A 15 -7.84 19.59 -6.65
C THR A 15 -7.67 18.13 -7.02
N TRP A 16 -8.78 17.48 -7.39
CA TRP A 16 -8.85 16.04 -7.61
C TRP A 16 -9.33 15.71 -9.03
N PRO A 17 -8.64 16.17 -10.09
CA PRO A 17 -9.06 15.88 -11.45
C PRO A 17 -8.79 14.40 -11.78
N LYS A 18 -9.71 13.78 -12.53
CA LYS A 18 -9.36 12.53 -13.21
C LYS A 18 -8.18 12.78 -14.11
N LEU A 19 -7.27 11.82 -14.16
CA LEU A 19 -6.15 11.87 -15.09
C LEU A 19 -6.68 11.89 -16.53
N PRO A 20 -6.20 12.80 -17.41
CA PRO A 20 -6.58 12.80 -18.81
C PRO A 20 -6.28 11.44 -19.48
N ASP A 21 -7.14 11.00 -20.39
CA ASP A 21 -6.99 9.70 -21.08
C ASP A 21 -5.68 9.63 -21.89
N ASP A 22 -5.18 10.76 -22.38
CA ASP A 22 -3.94 10.90 -23.14
C ASP A 22 -2.70 11.18 -22.26
N PHE A 23 -2.87 11.27 -20.93
CA PHE A 23 -1.74 11.46 -20.02
C PHE A 23 -0.79 10.27 -20.09
N VAL A 24 0.49 10.55 -20.32
CA VAL A 24 1.55 9.55 -20.32
C VAL A 24 2.02 9.33 -18.88
N LEU A 25 1.75 8.15 -18.33
CA LEU A 25 2.25 7.78 -17.02
C LEU A 25 3.78 7.65 -17.09
N PRO A 26 4.53 8.14 -16.09
CA PRO A 26 5.95 7.85 -15.98
C PRO A 26 6.15 6.33 -15.98
N ASP A 27 7.08 5.86 -16.82
CA ASP A 27 7.48 4.46 -16.91
C ASP A 27 8.93 4.36 -16.42
N ASP A 28 9.09 4.55 -15.10
CA ASP A 28 10.38 4.37 -14.44
C ASP A 28 10.40 2.94 -13.88
N PRO A 29 11.25 2.03 -14.39
CA PRO A 29 11.39 0.71 -13.81
C PRO A 29 12.18 0.83 -12.50
N VAL A 30 11.47 0.90 -11.37
CA VAL A 30 12.07 1.11 -10.03
C VAL A 30 11.99 -0.14 -9.14
N ASP A 31 11.22 -1.16 -9.55
CA ASP A 31 10.99 -2.35 -8.73
C ASP A 31 12.13 -3.37 -8.90
N ASP A 32 12.76 -3.74 -7.78
CA ASP A 32 13.54 -4.99 -7.72
C ASP A 32 12.59 -6.19 -7.92
N ILE A 33 13.12 -7.33 -8.35
CA ILE A 33 12.38 -8.57 -8.59
C ILE A 33 11.55 -9.04 -7.38
N ASP A 34 11.88 -8.53 -6.18
CA ASP A 34 11.19 -8.83 -4.93
C ASP A 34 9.90 -8.03 -4.72
N HIS A 35 9.81 -6.77 -5.17
CA HIS A 35 8.67 -5.89 -4.86
C HIS A 35 7.32 -6.44 -5.36
N PRO A 36 7.22 -6.92 -6.63
CA PRO A 36 5.98 -7.52 -7.10
C PRO A 36 5.58 -8.76 -6.30
N LEU A 37 6.56 -9.59 -5.89
CA LEU A 37 6.30 -10.79 -5.08
C LEU A 37 5.77 -10.44 -3.69
N LEU A 38 6.34 -9.43 -3.05
CA LEU A 38 5.88 -8.93 -1.74
C LEU A 38 4.46 -8.38 -1.80
N ALA A 39 4.15 -7.61 -2.85
CA ALA A 39 2.84 -7.01 -3.04
C ALA A 39 1.76 -8.08 -3.29
N ASP A 40 2.10 -9.08 -4.11
CA ASP A 40 1.20 -10.17 -4.47
C ASP A 40 0.94 -11.11 -3.27
N ALA A 41 1.96 -11.40 -2.46
CA ALA A 41 1.81 -12.16 -1.23
C ALA A 41 0.77 -11.56 -0.25
N LEU A 42 0.71 -10.23 -0.16
CA LEU A 42 -0.31 -9.52 0.62
C LEU A 42 -1.70 -9.66 -0.02
N ARG A 43 -1.79 -9.53 -1.35
CA ARG A 43 -3.06 -9.60 -2.07
C ARG A 43 -3.68 -11.00 -1.98
N GLN A 44 -2.93 -12.05 -2.27
CA GLN A 44 -3.45 -13.41 -2.40
C GLN A 44 -3.94 -14.05 -1.08
N SER A 45 -3.46 -13.53 0.05
CA SER A 45 -3.87 -14.00 1.38
C SER A 45 -5.21 -13.40 1.86
N LEU A 46 -5.69 -12.32 1.24
CA LEU A 46 -6.98 -11.72 1.62
C LEU A 46 -8.17 -12.62 1.27
N THR A 47 -9.26 -12.49 2.02
CA THR A 47 -10.51 -13.24 1.81
C THR A 47 -11.44 -12.52 0.83
N PRO A 48 -12.35 -13.24 0.14
CA PRO A 48 -13.33 -12.65 -0.79
C PRO A 48 -14.08 -11.42 -0.27
N ASP A 49 -14.44 -11.39 1.01
CA ASP A 49 -15.16 -10.28 1.64
C ASP A 49 -14.35 -8.96 1.71
N LEU A 50 -13.02 -9.06 1.69
CA LEU A 50 -12.11 -7.91 1.65
C LEU A 50 -11.85 -7.40 0.23
N PHE A 51 -12.22 -8.17 -0.80
CA PHE A 51 -12.20 -7.74 -2.20
C PHE A 51 -13.53 -7.11 -2.63
N LYS A 52 -14.63 -7.50 -2.00
CA LYS A 52 -15.94 -6.92 -2.29
C LYS A 52 -15.85 -5.41 -2.13
N ASP A 53 -16.23 -4.67 -3.17
CA ASP A 53 -16.18 -3.20 -3.23
C ASP A 53 -14.82 -2.57 -2.88
N ALA A 54 -13.71 -3.30 -3.01
CA ALA A 54 -12.38 -2.77 -2.75
C ALA A 54 -11.54 -2.66 -4.03
N LEU A 55 -10.73 -1.61 -4.10
CA LEU A 55 -9.63 -1.48 -5.05
C LEU A 55 -8.32 -1.83 -4.33
N ILE A 56 -7.67 -2.91 -4.77
CA ILE A 56 -6.36 -3.33 -4.28
C ILE A 56 -5.40 -3.28 -5.45
N THR A 57 -4.34 -2.49 -5.32
CA THR A 57 -3.43 -2.20 -6.43
C THR A 57 -1.98 -2.26 -5.99
N THR A 58 -1.11 -2.55 -6.96
CA THR A 58 0.33 -2.67 -6.79
C THR A 58 1.00 -1.77 -7.82
N ASN A 59 1.95 -0.92 -7.40
CA ASN A 59 2.61 0.06 -8.25
C ASN A 59 1.62 0.82 -9.16
N PHE A 60 0.63 1.46 -8.52
CA PHE A 60 -0.51 2.08 -9.21
C PHE A 60 -0.65 3.56 -8.88
N GLY A 61 -0.81 4.38 -9.92
CA GLY A 61 -0.76 5.83 -9.77
C GLY A 61 -1.89 6.40 -8.91
N LEU A 62 -1.52 7.04 -7.81
CA LEU A 62 -2.38 7.88 -6.98
C LEU A 62 -2.21 9.34 -7.40
N CYS A 63 -3.28 9.92 -7.97
CA CYS A 63 -3.26 11.20 -8.66
C CYS A 63 -3.85 12.32 -7.81
N VAL A 64 -3.17 13.47 -7.77
CA VAL A 64 -3.65 14.72 -7.19
C VAL A 64 -3.17 15.90 -8.03
N GLU A 65 -3.95 16.96 -8.18
CA GLU A 65 -3.46 18.23 -8.72
C GLU A 65 -3.14 19.20 -7.58
N ILE A 66 -1.91 19.72 -7.59
CA ILE A 66 -1.41 20.70 -6.62
C ILE A 66 -0.93 21.92 -7.39
N ASN A 67 -1.53 23.09 -7.13
CA ASN A 67 -1.20 24.34 -7.81
C ASN A 67 -1.17 24.20 -9.35
N HIS A 68 -2.19 23.56 -9.92
CA HIS A 68 -2.33 23.31 -11.37
C HIS A 68 -1.27 22.39 -11.97
N ARG A 69 -0.64 21.55 -11.15
CA ARG A 69 0.27 20.50 -11.60
C ARG A 69 -0.21 19.15 -11.10
N ILE A 70 -0.33 18.20 -12.01
CA ILE A 70 -0.62 16.81 -11.66
C ILE A 70 0.61 16.21 -10.99
N ILE A 71 0.42 15.70 -9.77
CA ILE A 71 1.38 14.97 -8.98
C ILE A 71 0.88 13.53 -8.87
N LEU A 72 1.74 12.59 -9.22
CA LEU A 72 1.45 11.17 -9.18
C LEU A 72 2.49 10.47 -8.31
N LYS A 73 2.03 9.67 -7.35
CA LYS A 73 2.86 8.72 -6.61
C LYS A 73 2.25 7.33 -6.76
N ALA A 74 3.07 6.31 -6.94
CA ALA A 74 2.63 4.93 -7.07
C ALA A 74 3.14 4.14 -5.86
N PRO A 75 2.29 3.89 -4.84
CA PRO A 75 2.64 3.01 -3.74
C PRO A 75 2.83 1.57 -4.25
N ASP A 76 3.74 0.82 -3.63
CA ASP A 76 3.96 -0.60 -3.93
C ASP A 76 2.71 -1.44 -3.63
N TRP A 77 1.94 -1.04 -2.62
CA TRP A 77 0.66 -1.63 -2.30
C TRP A 77 -0.33 -0.59 -1.78
N MET A 78 -1.57 -0.61 -2.29
CA MET A 78 -2.62 0.32 -1.89
C MET A 78 -3.97 -0.40 -1.78
N TYR A 79 -4.71 -0.08 -0.72
CA TYR A 79 -6.06 -0.58 -0.48
C TYR A 79 -7.03 0.58 -0.30
N VAL A 80 -8.10 0.57 -1.11
CA VAL A 80 -9.16 1.58 -1.07
C VAL A 80 -10.51 0.88 -0.97
N ARG A 81 -11.35 1.31 -0.03
CA ARG A 81 -12.70 0.76 0.17
C ARG A 81 -13.62 1.81 0.82
N PRO A 82 -14.91 1.90 0.42
CA PRO A 82 -15.51 1.24 -0.74
C PRO A 82 -15.17 1.95 -2.05
N VAL A 83 -15.13 1.21 -3.15
CA VAL A 83 -14.91 1.71 -4.51
C VAL A 83 -15.93 1.06 -5.44
N GLU A 84 -16.61 1.89 -6.22
CA GLU A 84 -17.55 1.43 -7.24
C GLU A 84 -16.83 0.60 -8.32
N PRO A 85 -17.51 -0.42 -8.90
CA PRO A 85 -16.97 -1.16 -10.03
C PRO A 85 -16.53 -0.24 -11.15
N TRP A 86 -15.40 -0.56 -11.77
CA TRP A 86 -14.90 0.22 -12.89
C TRP A 86 -15.87 0.12 -14.08
N PRO A 87 -16.48 1.23 -14.54
CA PRO A 87 -17.58 1.17 -15.49
C PRO A 87 -17.11 1.07 -16.95
N HIS A 88 -15.80 1.09 -17.19
CA HIS A 88 -15.23 1.13 -18.53
C HIS A 88 -14.65 -0.24 -18.94
N PRO A 89 -14.63 -0.57 -20.25
CA PRO A 89 -14.13 -1.84 -20.75
C PRO A 89 -12.59 -1.92 -20.77
N TYR A 90 -11.90 -0.80 -20.62
CA TYR A 90 -10.44 -0.72 -20.55
C TYR A 90 -9.97 -0.70 -19.09
N PRO A 91 -8.72 -1.14 -18.79
CA PRO A 91 -8.20 -1.13 -17.43
C PRO A 91 -8.18 0.27 -16.81
N ARG A 92 -8.49 0.37 -15.51
CA ARG A 92 -8.25 1.59 -14.74
C ARG A 92 -6.74 1.85 -14.69
N ARG A 93 -6.30 3.08 -14.96
CA ARG A 93 -4.86 3.44 -15.09
C ARG A 93 -4.28 4.17 -13.88
N SER A 94 -5.13 4.86 -13.13
CA SER A 94 -4.77 5.59 -11.91
C SER A 94 -5.99 5.67 -10.99
N TYR A 95 -5.79 6.19 -9.78
CA TYR A 95 -6.83 6.47 -8.81
C TYR A 95 -6.74 7.91 -8.32
N THR A 96 -7.87 8.62 -8.37
CA THR A 96 -8.00 9.99 -7.88
C THR A 96 -8.97 10.03 -6.70
N PRO A 97 -8.50 10.24 -5.45
CA PRO A 97 -9.37 10.35 -4.29
C PRO A 97 -10.40 11.47 -4.45
N HIS A 98 -11.51 11.38 -3.72
CA HIS A 98 -12.69 12.26 -3.76
C HIS A 98 -13.47 12.26 -5.09
N THR A 99 -12.83 11.97 -6.21
CA THR A 99 -13.46 11.91 -7.54
C THR A 99 -13.80 10.49 -7.96
N GLU A 100 -12.93 9.51 -7.66
CA GLU A 100 -13.15 8.10 -7.98
C GLU A 100 -13.50 7.25 -6.74
N GLY A 101 -13.59 7.88 -5.57
CA GLY A 101 -14.00 7.26 -4.31
C GLY A 101 -13.28 7.88 -3.09
N PRO A 102 -13.19 7.17 -1.96
CA PRO A 102 -12.56 7.67 -0.74
C PRO A 102 -11.04 7.77 -0.86
N VAL A 103 -10.41 8.38 0.14
CA VAL A 103 -8.94 8.28 0.28
C VAL A 103 -8.56 6.81 0.49
N PRO A 104 -7.39 6.36 -0.01
CA PRO A 104 -6.87 5.04 0.31
C PRO A 104 -6.83 4.84 1.82
N LEU A 105 -7.24 3.67 2.30
CA LEU A 105 -7.21 3.33 3.72
C LEU A 105 -5.77 3.09 4.19
N VAL A 106 -5.01 2.36 3.36
CA VAL A 106 -3.61 2.05 3.61
C VAL A 106 -2.82 2.12 2.32
N VAL A 107 -1.61 2.70 2.42
CA VAL A 107 -0.57 2.63 1.41
C VAL A 107 0.68 2.01 2.04
N MET A 108 1.41 1.21 1.26
CA MET A 108 2.64 0.57 1.70
C MET A 108 3.76 0.84 0.69
N GLU A 109 4.97 0.94 1.22
CA GLU A 109 6.20 1.13 0.47
C GLU A 109 7.22 0.06 0.90
N PHE A 110 7.85 -0.56 -0.08
CA PHE A 110 8.90 -1.55 0.06
C PHE A 110 10.22 -0.91 -0.28
N LEU A 111 11.20 -1.14 0.57
CA LEU A 111 12.51 -0.50 0.47
C LEU A 111 13.53 -1.49 -0.08
N SER A 112 14.33 -1.03 -1.04
CA SER A 112 15.55 -1.70 -1.48
C SER A 112 16.76 -1.20 -0.67
N ASP A 113 17.87 -1.96 -0.70
CA ASP A 113 19.08 -1.70 0.12
C ASP A 113 19.74 -0.32 -0.09
N THR A 114 19.42 0.39 -1.18
CA THR A 114 19.93 1.75 -1.47
C THR A 114 19.28 2.87 -0.66
N TYR A 115 18.48 2.53 0.34
CA TYR A 115 17.68 3.42 1.19
C TYR A 115 18.46 4.51 1.96
N GLY A 116 19.80 4.42 2.02
CA GLY A 116 20.65 5.38 2.72
C GLY A 116 20.70 6.79 2.13
N GLU A 117 20.24 7.01 0.88
CA GLU A 117 20.27 8.33 0.23
C GLU A 117 18.88 8.87 -0.21
N GLU A 118 17.81 8.08 -0.16
CA GLU A 118 16.52 8.45 -0.77
C GLU A 118 15.52 9.18 0.14
N TYR A 119 15.84 9.37 1.43
CA TYR A 119 15.01 10.18 2.35
C TYR A 119 15.52 11.60 2.59
N SER A 120 16.53 12.01 1.83
CA SER A 120 16.90 13.41 1.72
C SER A 120 17.12 13.75 0.25
N VAL A 121 16.16 14.48 -0.32
CA VAL A 121 16.26 15.24 -1.56
C VAL A 121 15.84 14.53 -2.87
N GLU A 122 14.53 14.26 -3.05
CA GLU A 122 13.92 14.13 -4.40
C GLU A 122 13.93 15.52 -5.10
N PHE A 123 15.10 15.90 -5.60
CA PHE A 123 15.38 17.17 -6.28
C PHE A 123 15.03 17.08 -7.77
N GLN A 124 13.73 17.08 -8.08
CA GLN A 124 13.26 17.80 -9.28
C GLN A 124 11.77 18.19 -9.24
N GLN A 125 10.94 17.61 -8.34
CA GLN A 125 9.54 18.03 -8.11
C GLN A 125 9.05 18.01 -6.63
N ARG A 126 9.96 18.13 -5.65
CA ARG A 126 9.81 18.61 -4.24
C ARG A 126 8.70 18.08 -3.31
N ILE A 127 7.79 17.19 -3.71
CA ILE A 127 6.82 16.55 -2.81
C ILE A 127 7.17 15.08 -2.63
N GLY A 128 7.89 14.77 -1.54
CA GLY A 128 8.25 13.40 -1.18
C GLY A 128 7.04 12.58 -0.74
N LYS A 129 7.14 11.24 -0.85
CA LYS A 129 6.07 10.27 -0.53
C LYS A 129 5.45 10.52 0.84
N TRP A 130 6.27 10.74 1.88
CA TRP A 130 5.78 11.06 3.23
C TRP A 130 4.85 12.28 3.25
N TYR A 131 5.29 13.42 2.71
CA TYR A 131 4.47 14.64 2.67
C TYR A 131 3.23 14.43 1.81
N PHE A 132 3.36 13.73 0.68
CA PHE A 132 2.23 13.42 -0.20
C PHE A 132 1.14 12.65 0.55
N TYR A 133 1.49 11.56 1.25
CA TYR A 133 0.51 10.76 1.96
C TYR A 133 -0.01 11.46 3.24
N GLU A 134 0.86 12.11 4.03
CA GLU A 134 0.46 12.77 5.29
C GLU A 134 -0.32 14.09 5.06
N ARG A 135 0.19 14.95 4.17
CA ARG A 135 -0.24 16.36 4.06
C ARG A 135 -1.16 16.65 2.90
N VAL A 136 -1.04 15.89 1.82
CA VAL A 136 -1.86 16.10 0.61
C VAL A 136 -3.05 15.15 0.62
N VAL A 137 -2.80 13.84 0.57
CA VAL A 137 -3.86 12.83 0.47
C VAL A 137 -4.51 12.53 1.81
N LYS A 138 -3.76 12.66 2.92
CA LYS A 138 -4.21 12.28 4.27
C LYS A 138 -4.61 10.80 4.34
N VAL A 139 -3.75 9.91 3.83
CA VAL A 139 -3.94 8.46 3.93
C VAL A 139 -3.97 8.06 5.42
N PRO A 140 -4.98 7.32 5.92
CA PRO A 140 -5.07 6.99 7.34
C PRO A 140 -3.92 6.12 7.86
N ILE A 141 -3.38 5.21 7.04
CA ILE A 141 -2.34 4.27 7.44
C ILE A 141 -1.24 4.24 6.38
N TYR A 142 0.01 4.43 6.82
CA TYR A 142 1.18 4.34 5.98
C TYR A 142 2.15 3.30 6.55
N ALA A 143 2.48 2.27 5.77
CA ALA A 143 3.43 1.24 6.17
C ALA A 143 4.71 1.30 5.31
N ILE A 144 5.85 1.09 5.95
CA ILE A 144 7.15 1.04 5.30
C ILE A 144 7.80 -0.28 5.70
N PHE A 145 8.23 -1.08 4.72
CA PHE A 145 8.81 -2.38 4.95
C PHE A 145 10.15 -2.54 4.24
N GLN A 146 11.17 -2.95 5.00
CA GLN A 146 12.49 -3.27 4.48
C GLN A 146 12.72 -4.78 4.59
N ALA A 147 12.67 -5.45 3.43
CA ALA A 147 12.67 -6.91 3.37
C ALA A 147 14.02 -7.53 3.76
N GLN A 148 15.13 -6.80 3.69
CA GLN A 148 16.48 -7.31 4.02
C GLN A 148 16.73 -7.31 5.53
N THR A 149 16.19 -6.32 6.24
CA THR A 149 16.38 -6.14 7.68
C THR A 149 15.21 -6.64 8.51
N ALA A 150 14.13 -7.11 7.88
CA ALA A 150 12.87 -7.48 8.53
C ALA A 150 12.18 -6.32 9.28
N THR A 151 12.46 -5.09 8.87
CA THR A 151 11.93 -3.90 9.54
C THR A 151 10.58 -3.52 8.95
N LEU A 152 9.55 -3.43 9.80
CA LEU A 152 8.24 -2.91 9.45
C LEU A 152 7.87 -1.76 10.38
N GLU A 153 7.63 -0.59 9.79
CA GLU A 153 7.11 0.58 10.48
C GLU A 153 5.69 0.85 9.97
N VAL A 154 4.77 1.12 10.90
CA VAL A 154 3.40 1.48 10.57
C VAL A 154 3.07 2.80 11.26
N TYR A 155 2.57 3.74 10.47
CA TYR A 155 2.16 5.06 10.89
C TYR A 155 0.65 5.23 10.73
N ARG A 156 0.00 5.85 11.71
CA ARG A 156 -1.41 6.25 11.60
C ARG A 156 -1.53 7.76 11.59
N LEU A 157 -2.41 8.29 10.74
CA LEU A 157 -2.72 9.70 10.72
C LEU A 157 -3.61 10.06 11.91
N GLU A 158 -3.05 10.79 12.87
CA GLU A 158 -3.71 11.23 14.10
C GLU A 158 -3.45 12.73 14.28
N SER A 159 -4.51 13.53 14.45
CA SER A 159 -4.40 15.00 14.58
C SER A 159 -3.55 15.65 13.47
N ASP A 160 -3.77 15.26 12.21
CA ASP A 160 -3.06 15.75 11.02
C ASP A 160 -1.54 15.48 10.99
N ARG A 161 -1.06 14.50 11.77
CA ARG A 161 0.32 13.99 11.72
C ARG A 161 0.34 12.46 11.74
N TYR A 162 1.33 11.89 11.07
CA TYR A 162 1.65 10.49 11.26
C TYR A 162 2.26 10.26 12.63
N GLN A 163 1.68 9.30 13.36
CA GLN A 163 2.17 8.77 14.62
C GLN A 163 2.61 7.33 14.41
N ILE A 164 3.86 7.03 14.79
CA ILE A 164 4.38 5.67 14.76
C ILE A 164 3.54 4.79 15.69
N GLN A 165 3.12 3.64 15.19
CA GLN A 165 2.33 2.69 15.95
C GLN A 165 3.24 1.72 16.70
N THR A 166 2.71 1.08 17.72
CA THR A 166 3.37 -0.01 18.43
C THR A 166 2.76 -1.35 18.05
N THR A 167 3.57 -2.39 18.05
CA THR A 167 3.11 -3.75 17.83
C THR A 167 2.42 -4.34 19.07
N ASN A 168 1.65 -5.40 18.87
CA ASN A 168 1.16 -6.25 19.94
C ASN A 168 2.28 -7.21 20.45
N ALA A 169 1.93 -8.10 21.39
CA ALA A 169 2.87 -9.07 21.97
C ALA A 169 3.50 -10.03 20.94
N ASP A 170 2.85 -10.24 19.79
CA ASP A 170 3.35 -11.08 18.70
C ASP A 170 4.17 -10.29 17.66
N GLY A 171 4.44 -9.00 17.89
CA GLY A 171 5.17 -8.16 16.95
C GLY A 171 4.34 -7.72 15.72
N ARG A 172 3.00 -7.65 15.85
CA ARG A 172 2.09 -7.32 14.74
C ARG A 172 1.35 -6.02 14.97
N TYR A 173 1.08 -5.27 13.90
CA TYR A 173 0.34 -4.01 13.90
C TYR A 173 -1.12 -4.23 13.57
N TRP A 174 -2.03 -3.63 14.33
CA TRP A 174 -3.45 -3.63 14.01
C TRP A 174 -3.79 -2.63 12.89
N ILE A 175 -4.45 -3.11 11.83
CA ILE A 175 -4.86 -2.30 10.67
C ILE A 175 -6.39 -2.15 10.67
N PRO A 176 -6.93 -1.08 11.28
CA PRO A 176 -8.37 -0.84 11.32
C PRO A 176 -8.93 -0.63 9.91
N GLY A 177 -10.15 -1.12 9.67
CA GLY A 177 -10.83 -1.09 8.37
C GLY A 177 -10.54 -2.30 7.47
N LEU A 178 -9.39 -2.96 7.67
CA LEU A 178 -9.18 -4.34 7.19
C LEU A 178 -9.55 -5.38 8.25
N GLU A 179 -9.57 -4.97 9.52
CA GLU A 179 -9.78 -5.85 10.68
C GLU A 179 -8.76 -7.01 10.74
N LEU A 180 -7.52 -6.70 10.37
CA LEU A 180 -6.39 -7.62 10.32
C LEU A 180 -5.16 -7.06 11.05
N PHE A 181 -4.31 -7.96 11.50
CA PHE A 181 -2.97 -7.64 11.94
C PHE A 181 -1.98 -7.81 10.78
N LEU A 182 -1.13 -6.81 10.56
CA LEU A 182 0.02 -6.85 9.65
C LEU A 182 1.29 -7.18 10.43
N GLY A 183 2.10 -8.10 9.94
CA GLY A 183 3.36 -8.45 10.58
C GLY A 183 4.37 -9.06 9.62
N VAL A 184 5.60 -9.15 10.09
CA VAL A 184 6.70 -9.76 9.34
C VAL A 184 6.73 -11.26 9.59
N TRP A 185 6.92 -12.04 8.54
CA TRP A 185 7.07 -13.48 8.58
C TRP A 185 8.31 -13.90 7.78
N GLN A 186 9.11 -14.81 8.33
CA GLN A 186 10.29 -15.34 7.63
C GLN A 186 9.98 -16.73 7.08
N GLY A 187 10.25 -16.92 5.79
CA GLY A 187 10.17 -18.23 5.18
C GLY A 187 10.23 -18.20 3.66
N LYS A 188 9.75 -19.27 3.05
CA LYS A 188 9.78 -19.47 1.61
C LYS A 188 8.37 -19.31 1.02
N GLY A 189 8.25 -18.49 -0.01
CA GLY A 189 7.03 -18.30 -0.80
C GLY A 189 7.43 -18.14 -2.26
N ASP A 190 6.75 -18.85 -3.15
CA ASP A 190 7.17 -18.97 -4.55
C ASP A 190 8.67 -19.36 -4.63
N ASN A 191 9.45 -18.70 -5.49
CA ASN A 191 10.90 -18.89 -5.65
C ASN A 191 11.75 -17.99 -4.74
N ARG A 192 11.14 -17.30 -3.76
CA ARG A 192 11.82 -16.38 -2.84
C ARG A 192 11.87 -16.96 -1.43
N THR A 193 13.04 -16.82 -0.78
CA THR A 193 13.22 -17.11 0.65
C THR A 193 13.67 -15.83 1.34
N GLY A 194 12.97 -15.41 2.39
CA GLY A 194 13.29 -14.16 3.08
C GLY A 194 12.18 -13.71 4.02
N TYR A 195 12.15 -12.40 4.27
CA TYR A 195 11.10 -11.77 5.05
C TYR A 195 9.97 -11.29 4.14
N TRP A 196 8.75 -11.53 4.61
CA TRP A 196 7.49 -11.21 3.94
C TRP A 196 6.60 -10.42 4.89
N LEU A 197 5.71 -9.61 4.32
CA LEU A 197 4.54 -9.15 5.05
C LEU A 197 3.40 -10.16 4.92
N ARG A 198 2.72 -10.44 6.02
CA ARG A 198 1.56 -11.34 6.07
C ARG A 198 0.45 -10.75 6.93
N TRP A 199 -0.75 -11.30 6.76
CA TRP A 199 -1.94 -10.91 7.50
C TRP A 199 -2.35 -11.97 8.52
N TRP A 200 -2.77 -11.55 9.70
CA TRP A 200 -3.43 -12.40 10.70
C TRP A 200 -4.81 -11.85 11.02
N ASN A 201 -5.78 -12.74 11.22
CA ASN A 201 -7.12 -12.32 11.65
C ASN A 201 -7.15 -11.96 13.15
N THR A 202 -8.32 -11.52 13.62
CA THR A 202 -8.56 -11.14 15.03
C THR A 202 -8.36 -12.28 16.04
N GLU A 203 -8.41 -13.53 15.59
CA GLU A 203 -8.11 -14.73 16.40
C GLU A 203 -6.60 -15.06 16.44
N GLY A 204 -5.75 -14.26 15.78
CA GLY A 204 -4.32 -14.53 15.68
C GLY A 204 -3.96 -15.66 14.71
N LYS A 205 -4.87 -16.06 13.82
CA LYS A 205 -4.60 -17.06 12.77
C LYS A 205 -4.05 -16.38 11.52
N LEU A 206 -2.95 -16.93 11.00
CA LEU A 206 -2.35 -16.51 9.73
C LEU A 206 -3.34 -16.73 8.59
N LEU A 207 -3.53 -15.69 7.77
CA LEU A 207 -4.20 -15.82 6.49
C LEU A 207 -3.24 -16.50 5.52
N LEU A 208 -3.61 -17.73 5.16
CA LEU A 208 -2.81 -18.61 4.30
C LEU A 208 -2.85 -18.12 2.85
N TRP A 209 -1.75 -18.31 2.11
CA TRP A 209 -1.71 -18.17 0.66
C TRP A 209 -2.53 -19.28 -0.04
N PRO A 210 -2.89 -19.11 -1.33
CA PRO A 210 -3.67 -20.10 -2.07
C PRO A 210 -3.08 -21.52 -1.99
N GLU A 211 -1.76 -21.65 -2.15
CA GLU A 211 -1.04 -22.92 -2.13
C GLU A 211 -1.12 -23.58 -0.74
N GLU A 212 -0.85 -22.79 0.32
CA GLU A 212 -0.94 -23.25 1.71
C GLU A 212 -2.39 -23.68 2.07
N ARG A 213 -3.41 -23.00 1.53
CA ARG A 213 -4.82 -23.39 1.69
C ARG A 213 -5.11 -24.71 0.98
N ALA A 214 -4.60 -24.88 -0.23
CA ALA A 214 -4.78 -26.10 -1.02
C ALA A 214 -4.11 -27.30 -0.34
N GLU A 215 -2.87 -27.15 0.13
CA GLU A 215 -2.15 -28.18 0.88
C GLU A 215 -2.90 -28.59 2.15
N ARG A 216 -3.38 -27.61 2.93
CA ARG A 216 -4.16 -27.88 4.15
C ARG A 216 -5.46 -28.61 3.84
N LEU A 217 -6.13 -28.28 2.74
CA LEU A 217 -7.33 -28.98 2.30
C LEU A 217 -7.01 -30.41 1.86
N ALA A 218 -5.96 -30.60 1.07
CA ALA A 218 -5.50 -31.91 0.63
C ALA A 218 -5.15 -32.82 1.82
N GLN A 219 -4.45 -32.30 2.83
CA GLN A 219 -4.16 -33.03 4.05
C GLN A 219 -5.47 -33.47 4.75
N ARG A 220 -6.44 -32.57 4.88
CA ARG A 220 -7.71 -32.87 5.53
C ARG A 220 -8.54 -33.92 4.76
N LEU A 221 -8.49 -33.90 3.43
CA LEU A 221 -9.13 -34.92 2.60
C LEU A 221 -8.47 -36.29 2.81
N ARG A 222 -7.13 -36.35 2.85
CA ARG A 222 -6.38 -37.58 3.13
C ARG A 222 -6.71 -38.15 4.52
N GLU A 223 -6.84 -37.30 5.54
CA GLU A 223 -7.27 -37.70 6.89
C GLU A 223 -8.69 -38.28 6.93
N LEU A 224 -9.56 -37.86 6.01
CA LEU A 224 -10.92 -38.39 5.85
C LEU A 224 -10.99 -39.60 4.91
N GLY A 225 -9.84 -40.10 4.43
CA GLY A 225 -9.77 -41.24 3.50
C GLY A 225 -10.19 -40.90 2.06
N VAL A 226 -10.26 -39.61 1.72
CA VAL A 226 -10.54 -39.14 0.35
C VAL A 226 -9.21 -38.81 -0.33
N ASP A 227 -9.00 -39.34 -1.53
CA ASP A 227 -7.84 -38.97 -2.36
C ASP A 227 -8.08 -37.58 -2.98
N PRO A 228 -7.28 -36.55 -2.63
CA PRO A 228 -7.44 -35.21 -3.18
C PRO A 228 -7.01 -35.09 -4.65
N ASP A 229 -6.31 -36.10 -5.19
CA ASP A 229 -5.75 -36.10 -6.55
C ASP A 229 -6.54 -37.03 -7.51
N SER A 230 -7.67 -37.58 -7.04
CA SER A 230 -8.58 -38.47 -7.79
C SER A 230 -9.50 -37.75 -8.78
#